data_AF-A0A812EI53-F1
#
_entry.id   AF-A0A812EI53-F1
#
_cell.length_a   1.000
_cell.length_b   1.000
_cell.length_c   1.000
_cell.angle_alpha   90.00
_cell.angle_beta   90.00
_cell.angle_gamma   90.00
#
_symmetry.space_group_name_H-M   'P 1'
#
loop_
_entity.id
_entity.type
_entity.pdbx_description
1 polymer ?
#
loop_
_entity_poly.entity_id
_entity_poly.type
_entity_poly.pdbx_seq_one_letter_code
_entity_poly.pdbx_strand_id
1 'polypeptide(L)'
;MNPASIRHFLFTGNTNSSVTRNINEFKVFFGQFVSHDMSKTAGLIFNARPREQKNLQTSFLDLSNIYGTSEYGINYLRLKKKGMIKMVKCGDDILLSPDWNGITGCENSKYPCMLAGDLRLNQHPILTYLHVIWTLEHNRVAEKLYNLNPDWTDERLFQEASKLVRAEYQHIVYNELLPIIIGDKALSGSASPRLSTIYFTTE
;
A
#
# COMPACT_ATOMS: atom_id res chain seq x y z
N MET A 1 -22.53 24.83 -10.89
CA MET A 1 -22.93 24.07 -9.69
C MET A 1 -21.66 23.79 -8.89
N ASN A 2 -21.60 24.08 -7.59
CA ASN A 2 -20.36 23.86 -6.83
C ASN A 2 -20.19 22.36 -6.47
N PRO A 3 -18.97 21.89 -6.13
CA PRO A 3 -18.74 20.47 -5.83
C PRO A 3 -19.63 19.92 -4.70
N ALA A 4 -19.93 20.72 -3.68
CA ALA A 4 -20.80 20.31 -2.58
C ALA A 4 -22.26 20.09 -3.01
N SER A 5 -22.76 20.93 -3.92
CA SER A 5 -24.10 20.79 -4.50
C SER A 5 -24.20 19.57 -5.41
N ILE A 6 -23.17 19.29 -6.21
CA ILE A 6 -23.09 18.06 -7.02
C ILE A 6 -23.07 16.84 -6.08
N ARG A 7 -22.27 16.89 -5.02
CA ARG A 7 -22.21 15.82 -4.01
C ARG A 7 -23.59 15.54 -3.41
N HIS A 8 -24.27 16.59 -2.98
CA HIS A 8 -25.59 16.47 -2.36
C HIS A 8 -26.61 15.85 -3.32
N PHE A 9 -26.58 16.25 -4.59
CA PHE A 9 -27.51 15.76 -5.60
C PHE A 9 -27.26 14.28 -5.99
N LEU A 10 -26.00 13.87 -6.14
CA LEU A 10 -25.66 12.53 -6.66
C LEU A 10 -25.42 11.46 -5.60
N PHE A 11 -24.89 11.83 -4.43
CA PHE A 11 -24.37 10.88 -3.44
C PHE A 11 -25.12 10.89 -2.11
N THR A 12 -26.28 11.56 -2.03
CA THR A 12 -27.19 11.38 -0.89
C THR A 12 -28.18 10.25 -1.18
N GLY A 13 -28.33 9.33 -0.24
CA GLY A 13 -29.16 8.15 -0.43
C GLY A 13 -29.22 7.28 0.83
N ASN A 14 -30.02 6.23 0.76
CA ASN A 14 -30.15 5.26 1.83
C ASN A 14 -28.86 4.42 1.94
N THR A 15 -28.36 4.24 3.16
CA THR A 15 -27.16 3.43 3.43
C THR A 15 -27.42 1.93 3.31
N ASN A 16 -28.68 1.49 3.35
CA ASN A 16 -29.07 0.09 3.16
C ASN A 16 -29.19 -0.24 1.67
N SER A 17 -28.04 -0.38 1.00
CA SER A 17 -27.96 -0.83 -0.39
C SER A 17 -27.39 -2.25 -0.46
N SER A 18 -27.91 -3.05 -1.39
CA SER A 18 -27.42 -4.39 -1.64
C SER A 18 -26.26 -4.36 -2.63
N VAL A 19 -25.13 -4.98 -2.28
CA VAL A 19 -24.01 -5.16 -3.20
C VAL A 19 -24.39 -6.21 -4.25
N THR A 20 -24.29 -5.87 -5.53
CA THR A 20 -24.73 -6.74 -6.66
C THR A 20 -23.67 -7.75 -7.09
N ARG A 21 -22.44 -7.65 -6.57
CA ARG A 21 -21.32 -8.57 -6.83
C ARG A 21 -20.84 -9.20 -5.53
N ASN A 22 -20.16 -10.34 -5.61
CA ASN A 22 -19.52 -11.02 -4.47
C ASN A 22 -18.26 -10.28 -4.00
N ILE A 23 -18.45 -9.06 -3.50
CA ILE A 23 -17.43 -8.17 -2.95
C ILE A 23 -17.74 -8.03 -1.45
N ASN A 24 -16.83 -8.54 -0.61
CA ASN A 24 -16.87 -8.29 0.82
C ASN A 24 -16.06 -7.04 1.17
N GLU A 25 -16.19 -6.58 2.41
CA GLU A 25 -15.48 -5.38 2.90
C GLU A 25 -13.96 -5.51 2.76
N PHE A 26 -13.41 -6.70 3.01
CA PHE A 26 -11.97 -6.95 2.86
C PHE A 26 -11.45 -6.60 1.46
N LYS A 27 -12.17 -7.01 0.39
CA LYS A 27 -11.78 -6.70 -0.99
C LYS A 27 -11.82 -5.20 -1.30
N VAL A 28 -12.72 -4.44 -0.66
CA VAL A 28 -12.78 -2.99 -0.80
C VAL A 28 -11.52 -2.35 -0.19
N PHE A 29 -11.17 -2.72 1.04
CA PHE A 29 -9.98 -2.19 1.71
C PHE A 29 -8.67 -2.68 1.09
N PHE A 30 -8.63 -3.90 0.57
CA PHE A 30 -7.50 -4.39 -0.20
C PHE A 30 -7.35 -3.61 -1.51
N GLY A 31 -8.45 -3.23 -2.17
CA GLY A 31 -8.42 -2.32 -3.32
C GLY A 31 -7.80 -0.95 -2.98
N GLN A 32 -8.12 -0.39 -1.81
CA GLN A 32 -7.48 0.85 -1.33
C GLN A 32 -5.98 0.64 -1.07
N PHE A 33 -5.60 -0.48 -0.44
CA PHE A 33 -4.19 -0.83 -0.23
C PHE A 33 -3.41 -0.91 -1.55
N VAL A 34 -4.00 -1.54 -2.57
CA VAL A 34 -3.43 -1.59 -3.93
C VAL A 34 -3.31 -0.21 -4.55
N SER A 35 -4.32 0.66 -4.40
CA SER A 35 -4.26 2.04 -4.89
C SER A 35 -3.11 2.83 -4.25
N HIS A 36 -2.85 2.60 -2.95
CA HIS A 36 -1.75 3.22 -2.23
C HIS A 36 -0.37 2.73 -2.69
N ASP A 37 -0.25 1.49 -3.16
CA ASP A 37 0.97 0.98 -3.80
C ASP A 37 1.24 1.62 -5.16
N MET A 38 0.20 1.97 -5.90
CA MET A 38 0.34 2.47 -7.26
C MET A 38 0.49 3.99 -7.34
N SER A 39 -0.02 4.73 -6.35
CA SER A 39 -0.16 6.18 -6.52
C SER A 39 -0.24 7.05 -5.29
N LYS A 40 0.33 8.24 -5.43
CA LYS A 40 0.23 9.35 -4.49
C LYS A 40 0.43 10.68 -5.23
N THR A 41 -0.62 11.46 -5.39
CA THR A 41 -0.55 12.73 -6.13
C THR A 41 0.19 13.81 -5.32
N ALA A 42 1.25 14.38 -5.88
CA ALA A 42 1.94 15.54 -5.31
C ALA A 42 1.12 16.84 -5.50
N GLY A 43 1.13 17.70 -4.48
CA GLY A 43 0.67 19.08 -4.59
C GLY A 43 1.52 19.94 -5.55
N LEU A 44 0.93 21.06 -5.97
CA LEU A 44 1.36 22.03 -6.98
C LEU A 44 2.89 22.18 -7.22
N ILE A 45 3.32 22.04 -8.48
CA ILE A 45 4.57 22.62 -9.01
C ILE A 45 4.19 23.53 -10.18
N PHE A 46 4.37 24.83 -10.02
CA PHE A 46 4.15 25.82 -11.07
C PHE A 46 5.33 25.83 -12.05
N ASN A 47 5.06 25.66 -13.35
CA ASN A 47 6.00 25.88 -14.45
C ASN A 47 5.23 26.34 -15.69
N ALA A 48 5.92 26.98 -16.66
CA ALA A 48 5.37 27.53 -17.90
C ALA A 48 4.94 26.47 -18.96
N ARG A 49 4.66 25.23 -18.56
CA ARG A 49 4.08 24.16 -19.38
C ARG A 49 2.65 23.87 -18.89
N PRO A 50 1.79 23.20 -19.68
CA PRO A 50 0.55 22.65 -19.14
C PRO A 50 0.82 21.89 -17.84
N ARG A 51 0.03 22.15 -16.80
CA ARG A 51 0.24 21.57 -15.48
C ARG A 51 -0.01 20.07 -15.56
N GLU A 52 1.00 19.30 -15.16
CA GLU A 52 0.92 17.85 -14.98
C GLU A 52 1.03 17.50 -13.50
N GLN A 53 0.27 16.48 -13.08
CA GLN A 53 0.34 15.90 -11.74
C GLN A 53 1.54 14.94 -11.64
N LYS A 54 2.24 14.94 -10.51
CA LYS A 54 3.33 13.98 -10.25
C LYS A 54 2.84 12.85 -9.34
N ASN A 55 3.18 11.63 -9.70
CA ASN A 55 3.08 10.49 -8.81
C ASN A 55 4.30 10.46 -7.88
N LEU A 56 4.08 10.49 -6.57
CA LEU A 56 5.10 10.33 -5.52
C LEU A 56 5.31 8.86 -5.12
N GLN A 57 4.52 7.95 -5.71
CA GLN A 57 4.67 6.51 -5.59
C GLN A 57 5.29 5.92 -6.86
N THR A 58 5.79 4.69 -6.79
CA THR A 58 6.07 3.90 -8.00
C THR A 58 4.75 3.63 -8.74
N SER A 59 4.78 3.54 -10.07
CA SER A 59 3.58 3.16 -10.84
C SER A 59 3.38 1.65 -10.94
N PHE A 60 4.33 0.88 -10.41
CA PHE A 60 4.33 -0.57 -10.46
C PHE A 60 3.58 -1.15 -9.26
N LEU A 61 3.11 -2.39 -9.39
CA LEU A 61 2.62 -3.18 -8.27
C LEU A 61 3.81 -3.84 -7.56
N ASP A 62 4.56 -3.06 -6.78
CA ASP A 62 5.83 -3.49 -6.19
C ASP A 62 5.88 -3.35 -4.66
N LEU A 63 4.71 -3.21 -4.02
CA LEU A 63 4.57 -3.01 -2.58
C LEU A 63 5.43 -1.84 -2.08
N SER A 64 5.55 -0.77 -2.87
CA SER A 64 6.20 0.47 -2.46
C SER A 64 5.52 1.11 -1.25
N ASN A 65 4.25 0.77 -0.98
CA ASN A 65 3.57 1.13 0.25
C ASN A 65 4.08 0.40 1.51
N ILE A 66 4.76 -0.75 1.36
CA ILE A 66 5.47 -1.45 2.43
C ILE A 66 6.95 -1.05 2.44
N TYR A 67 7.59 -1.12 1.28
CA TYR A 67 9.04 -0.98 1.13
C TYR A 67 9.50 0.48 0.99
N GLY A 68 8.59 1.42 0.74
CA GLY A 68 8.91 2.82 0.47
C GLY A 68 9.48 3.05 -0.93
N THR A 69 9.62 4.33 -1.28
CA THR A 69 10.09 4.79 -2.60
C THR A 69 11.51 5.36 -2.59
N SER A 70 12.16 5.36 -1.43
CA SER A 70 13.53 5.87 -1.28
C SER A 70 14.38 4.90 -0.49
N GLU A 71 15.66 4.82 -0.85
CA GLU A 71 16.65 4.00 -0.16
C GLU A 71 16.77 4.38 1.33
N TYR A 72 16.70 5.69 1.62
CA TYR A 72 16.70 6.17 2.99
C TYR A 72 15.50 5.65 3.78
N GLY A 73 14.29 5.76 3.20
CA GLY A 73 13.06 5.30 3.82
C GLY A 73 13.08 3.80 4.13
N ILE A 74 13.48 2.96 3.16
CA ILE A 74 13.53 1.52 3.40
C ILE A 74 14.59 1.16 4.45
N ASN A 75 15.76 1.77 4.39
CA ASN A 75 16.83 1.50 5.36
C ASN A 75 16.46 1.94 6.78
N TYR A 76 15.57 2.93 6.91
CA TYR A 76 15.01 3.33 8.20
C TYR A 76 14.03 2.28 8.75
N LEU A 77 13.22 1.64 7.90
CA LEU A 77 12.23 0.62 8.29
C LEU A 77 12.85 -0.74 8.61
N ARG A 78 14.01 -1.05 8.03
CA ARG A 78 14.68 -2.36 8.19
C ARG A 78 15.27 -2.57 9.59
N LEU A 79 15.12 -3.79 10.10
CA LEU A 79 15.76 -4.25 11.33
C LEU A 79 17.27 -4.41 11.16
N LYS A 80 17.74 -4.61 9.91
CA LYS A 80 19.13 -4.93 9.56
C LYS A 80 19.65 -6.19 10.24
N LYS A 81 18.74 -7.14 10.46
CA LYS A 81 19.02 -8.48 10.95
C LYS A 81 18.14 -9.47 10.21
N LYS A 82 18.76 -10.53 9.64
CA LYS A 82 18.09 -11.60 8.90
C LYS A 82 17.18 -11.12 7.75
N GLY A 83 17.46 -9.94 7.19
CA GLY A 83 16.64 -9.32 6.15
C GLY A 83 15.26 -8.88 6.61
N MET A 84 15.04 -8.67 7.92
CA MET A 84 13.72 -8.35 8.47
C MET A 84 13.40 -6.85 8.49
N ILE A 85 12.10 -6.53 8.53
CA ILE A 85 11.55 -5.20 8.80
C ILE A 85 11.25 -5.06 10.31
N LYS A 86 11.49 -3.87 10.86
CA LYS A 86 11.24 -3.58 12.29
C LYS A 86 9.76 -3.70 12.63
N MET A 87 9.47 -4.50 13.64
CA MET A 87 8.14 -4.65 14.24
C MET A 87 8.30 -4.63 15.77
N VAL A 88 7.19 -4.38 16.48
CA VAL A 88 7.15 -4.31 17.94
C VAL A 88 6.09 -5.26 18.46
N LYS A 89 6.39 -5.91 19.58
CA LYS A 89 5.40 -6.68 20.32
C LYS A 89 4.64 -5.75 21.27
N CYS A 90 3.30 -5.76 21.17
CA CYS A 90 2.40 -4.98 22.02
C CYS A 90 1.39 -5.95 22.66
N GLY A 91 1.65 -6.37 23.91
CA GLY A 91 0.89 -7.47 24.51
C GLY A 91 1.11 -8.77 23.73
N ASP A 92 0.02 -9.36 23.25
CA ASP A 92 0.04 -10.56 22.41
C ASP A 92 0.16 -10.25 20.92
N ASP A 93 -0.04 -8.99 20.51
CA ASP A 93 0.00 -8.56 19.12
C ASP A 93 1.41 -8.19 18.65
N ILE A 94 1.66 -8.36 17.36
CA ILE A 94 2.85 -7.84 16.67
C ILE A 94 2.39 -6.72 15.72
N LEU A 95 2.90 -5.52 15.95
CA LEU A 95 2.54 -4.31 15.21
C LEU A 95 3.76 -3.71 14.51
N LEU A 96 3.49 -2.81 13.58
CA LEU A 96 4.53 -2.00 12.93
C LEU A 96 5.24 -1.11 13.95
N SER A 97 6.43 -0.64 13.58
CA SER A 97 7.18 0.29 14.43
C SER A 97 6.41 1.61 14.60
N PRO A 98 6.30 2.15 15.83
CA PRO A 98 5.73 3.46 16.06
C PRO A 98 6.58 4.55 15.42
N ASP A 99 5.90 5.56 14.91
CA ASP A 99 6.48 6.80 14.44
C ASP A 99 6.72 7.77 15.61
N TRP A 100 7.91 7.67 16.21
CA TRP A 100 8.34 8.57 17.28
C TRP A 100 8.74 9.97 16.78
N ASN A 101 8.90 10.15 15.47
CA ASN A 101 9.42 11.37 14.87
C ASN A 101 8.32 12.24 14.23
N GLY A 102 7.06 11.81 14.28
CA GLY A 102 5.92 12.57 13.75
C GLY A 102 5.87 12.64 12.21
N ILE A 103 6.58 11.77 11.50
CA ILE A 103 6.64 11.71 10.03
C ILE A 103 5.25 11.48 9.40
N THR A 104 4.38 10.70 10.04
CA THR A 104 3.05 10.35 9.51
C THR A 104 1.97 11.39 9.81
N GLY A 105 2.31 12.52 10.45
CA GLY A 105 1.39 13.63 10.71
C GLY A 105 0.33 13.36 11.78
N CYS A 106 0.57 12.39 12.67
CA CYS A 106 -0.33 12.05 13.78
C CYS A 106 -0.02 12.81 15.08
N GLU A 107 0.51 14.03 14.98
CA GLU A 107 1.10 14.80 16.08
C GLU A 107 0.14 15.07 17.25
N ASN A 108 -1.18 15.06 17.00
CA ASN A 108 -2.22 15.31 18.01
C ASN A 108 -2.82 14.02 18.62
N SER A 109 -2.26 12.84 18.33
CA SER A 109 -2.75 11.57 18.87
C SER A 109 -2.16 11.26 20.25
N LYS A 110 -2.97 10.63 21.12
CA LYS A 110 -2.51 10.12 22.42
C LYS A 110 -1.43 9.04 22.29
N TYR A 111 -1.44 8.30 21.19
CA TYR A 111 -0.50 7.22 20.89
C TYR A 111 0.19 7.49 19.54
N PRO A 112 1.48 7.12 19.40
CA PRO A 112 2.18 7.29 18.13
C PRO A 112 1.48 6.48 17.05
N CYS A 113 1.45 7.04 15.85
CA CYS A 113 1.01 6.30 14.66
C CYS A 113 2.02 5.22 14.28
N MET A 114 1.58 4.30 13.43
CA MET A 114 2.46 3.27 12.90
C MET A 114 3.24 3.79 11.71
N LEU A 115 4.41 3.22 11.44
CA LEU A 115 5.27 3.58 10.33
C LEU A 115 5.41 2.44 9.31
N ALA A 116 5.31 2.78 8.02
CA ALA A 116 5.57 1.91 6.88
C ALA A 116 6.09 2.74 5.69
N GLY A 117 6.24 2.11 4.52
CA GLY A 117 6.66 2.76 3.28
C GLY A 117 5.74 3.88 2.78
N ASP A 118 4.43 3.78 3.04
CA ASP A 118 3.44 4.82 2.73
C ASP A 118 2.89 5.49 4.00
N LEU A 119 2.93 6.82 4.04
CA LEU A 119 2.52 7.62 5.21
C LEU A 119 0.99 7.62 5.47
N ARG A 120 0.18 7.15 4.52
CA ARG A 120 -1.29 7.11 4.62
C ARG A 120 -1.80 5.82 5.27
N LEU A 121 -0.93 4.93 5.74
CA LEU A 121 -1.33 3.67 6.37
C LEU A 121 -2.33 3.86 7.54
N ASN A 122 -2.24 4.98 8.26
CA ASN A 122 -3.02 5.26 9.47
C ASN A 122 -4.41 5.88 9.19
N GLN A 123 -4.89 5.87 7.94
CA GLN A 123 -6.20 6.43 7.59
C GLN A 123 -7.37 5.72 8.30
N HIS A 124 -7.27 4.39 8.46
CA HIS A 124 -8.20 3.60 9.27
C HIS A 124 -7.55 2.27 9.68
N PRO A 125 -8.02 1.62 10.77
CA PRO A 125 -7.35 0.44 11.34
C PRO A 125 -7.19 -0.73 10.37
N ILE A 126 -8.19 -0.98 9.51
CA ILE A 126 -8.14 -2.10 8.54
C ILE A 126 -6.97 -1.92 7.56
N LEU A 127 -6.70 -0.70 7.09
CA LEU A 127 -5.55 -0.43 6.23
C LEU A 127 -4.25 -0.66 7.00
N THR A 128 -4.15 -0.15 8.23
CA THR A 128 -2.99 -0.40 9.11
C THR A 128 -2.74 -1.90 9.27
N TYR A 129 -3.78 -2.71 9.47
CA TYR A 129 -3.65 -4.16 9.59
C TYR A 129 -3.21 -4.83 8.28
N LEU A 130 -3.63 -4.34 7.11
CA LEU A 130 -3.10 -4.83 5.84
C LEU A 130 -1.57 -4.59 5.74
N HIS A 131 -1.08 -3.42 6.18
CA HIS A 131 0.36 -3.18 6.26
C HIS A 131 1.07 -4.12 7.25
N VAL A 132 0.44 -4.40 8.42
CA VAL A 132 0.95 -5.38 9.39
C VAL A 132 1.07 -6.77 8.74
N ILE A 133 0.01 -7.27 8.11
CA ILE A 133 -0.04 -8.60 7.48
C ILE A 133 1.08 -8.75 6.44
N TRP A 134 1.22 -7.79 5.52
CA TRP A 134 2.27 -7.86 4.49
C TRP A 134 3.68 -7.75 5.06
N THR A 135 3.87 -7.02 6.16
CA THR A 135 5.16 -6.96 6.86
C THR A 135 5.48 -8.25 7.61
N LEU A 136 4.46 -8.87 8.22
CA LEU A 136 4.59 -10.19 8.84
C LEU A 136 4.94 -11.25 7.79
N GLU A 137 4.30 -11.21 6.63
CA GLU A 137 4.59 -12.14 5.53
C GLU A 137 6.04 -11.97 5.04
N HIS A 138 6.51 -10.74 4.88
CA HIS A 138 7.92 -10.48 4.60
C HIS A 138 8.86 -11.09 5.65
N ASN A 139 8.60 -10.83 6.93
CA ASN A 139 9.44 -11.38 8.00
C ASN A 139 9.38 -12.91 8.06
N ARG A 140 8.22 -13.52 7.76
CA ARG A 140 8.05 -14.98 7.66
C ARG A 140 8.88 -15.57 6.51
N VAL A 141 8.88 -14.92 5.34
CA VAL A 141 9.69 -15.35 4.18
C VAL A 141 11.18 -15.16 4.46
N ALA A 142 11.58 -14.01 4.99
CA ALA A 142 12.97 -13.72 5.34
C ALA A 142 13.54 -14.72 6.36
N GLU A 143 12.75 -15.09 7.37
CA GLU A 143 13.13 -16.13 8.34
C GLU A 143 13.31 -17.51 7.68
N LYS A 144 12.38 -17.91 6.81
CA LYS A 144 12.51 -19.17 6.05
C LYS A 144 13.75 -19.18 5.17
N LEU A 145 14.03 -18.08 4.46
CA LEU A 145 15.21 -17.96 3.61
C LEU A 145 16.51 -18.01 4.42
N TYR A 146 16.54 -17.38 5.60
CA TYR A 146 17.67 -17.43 6.52
C TYR A 146 17.94 -18.86 7.00
N ASN A 147 16.89 -19.60 7.39
CA ASN A 147 17.04 -20.98 7.85
C ASN A 147 17.54 -21.92 6.74
N LEU A 148 17.14 -21.66 5.49
CA LEU A 148 17.62 -22.41 4.32
C LEU A 148 19.02 -21.99 3.86
N ASN A 149 19.39 -20.73 4.08
CA ASN A 149 20.65 -20.14 3.61
C ASN A 149 21.32 -19.31 4.73
N PRO A 150 21.91 -19.94 5.75
CA PRO A 150 22.46 -19.23 6.91
C PRO A 150 23.59 -18.24 6.57
N ASP A 151 24.32 -18.49 5.47
CA ASP A 151 25.45 -17.67 5.01
C ASP A 151 25.03 -16.42 4.22
N TRP A 152 23.74 -16.24 3.94
CA TRP A 152 23.28 -15.05 3.21
C TRP A 152 23.36 -13.80 4.08
N THR A 153 23.81 -12.71 3.48
CA THR A 153 23.85 -11.40 4.14
C THR A 153 22.43 -10.87 4.39
N ASP A 154 22.30 -9.94 5.33
CA ASP A 154 21.05 -9.24 5.62
C ASP A 154 20.42 -8.63 4.35
N GLU A 155 21.25 -7.99 3.52
CA GLU A 155 20.81 -7.38 2.26
C GLU A 155 20.25 -8.43 1.29
N ARG A 156 20.96 -9.53 1.10
CA ARG A 156 20.52 -10.59 0.19
C ARG A 156 19.19 -11.18 0.65
N LEU A 157 19.06 -11.46 1.95
CA LEU A 157 17.81 -11.97 2.54
C LEU A 157 16.66 -11.00 2.33
N PHE A 158 16.88 -9.70 2.58
CA PHE A 158 15.87 -8.67 2.41
C PHE A 158 15.39 -8.58 0.95
N GLN A 159 16.32 -8.57 -0.01
CA GLN A 159 15.98 -8.46 -1.44
C GLN A 159 15.25 -9.70 -1.95
N GLU A 160 15.70 -10.91 -1.59
CA GLU A 160 15.04 -12.16 -2.00
C GLU A 160 13.66 -12.33 -1.35
N ALA A 161 13.53 -11.98 -0.06
CA ALA A 161 12.22 -11.95 0.60
C ALA A 161 11.28 -10.94 -0.07
N SER A 162 11.75 -9.72 -0.33
CA SER A 162 10.96 -8.68 -0.99
C SER A 162 10.50 -9.12 -2.38
N LYS A 163 11.38 -9.80 -3.15
CA LYS A 163 11.07 -10.32 -4.48
C LYS A 163 9.96 -11.37 -4.44
N LEU A 164 10.02 -12.32 -3.50
CA LEU A 164 8.99 -13.37 -3.35
C LEU A 164 7.64 -12.78 -2.92
N VAL A 165 7.63 -11.89 -1.93
CA VAL A 165 6.40 -11.27 -1.42
C VAL A 165 5.75 -10.37 -2.48
N ARG A 166 6.54 -9.65 -3.29
CA ARG A 166 6.02 -8.90 -4.45
C ARG A 166 5.34 -9.82 -5.46
N ALA A 167 5.92 -10.99 -5.74
CA ALA A 167 5.32 -11.96 -6.65
C ALA A 167 4.00 -12.52 -6.10
N GLU A 168 3.93 -12.83 -4.81
CA GLU A 168 2.70 -13.24 -4.12
C GLU A 168 1.63 -12.15 -4.22
N TYR A 169 1.97 -10.91 -3.88
CA TYR A 169 1.07 -9.77 -3.99
C TYR A 169 0.54 -9.57 -5.41
N GLN A 170 1.41 -9.58 -6.41
CA GLN A 170 1.01 -9.47 -7.82
C GLN A 170 0.08 -10.62 -8.22
N HIS A 171 0.36 -11.85 -7.77
CA HIS A 171 -0.50 -12.99 -8.04
C HIS A 171 -1.93 -12.78 -7.51
N ILE A 172 -2.06 -12.35 -6.25
CA ILE A 172 -3.36 -12.05 -5.62
C ILE A 172 -4.08 -10.91 -6.37
N VAL A 173 -3.36 -9.83 -6.71
CA VAL A 173 -3.97 -8.69 -7.42
C VAL A 173 -4.51 -9.11 -8.79
N TYR A 174 -3.69 -9.79 -9.60
CA TYR A 174 -4.07 -10.14 -10.98
C TYR A 174 -5.05 -11.30 -11.09
N ASN A 175 -4.97 -12.29 -10.20
CA ASN A 175 -5.76 -13.53 -10.34
C ASN A 175 -6.96 -13.59 -9.40
N GLU A 176 -7.00 -12.80 -8.33
CA GLU A 176 -8.09 -12.86 -7.34
C GLU A 176 -8.86 -11.55 -7.26
N LEU A 177 -8.18 -10.40 -7.25
CA LEU A 177 -8.85 -9.11 -7.09
C LEU A 177 -9.39 -8.57 -8.42
N LEU A 178 -8.54 -8.42 -9.43
CA LEU A 178 -8.92 -7.79 -10.71
C LEU A 178 -10.09 -8.50 -11.41
N PRO A 179 -10.13 -9.85 -11.52
CA PRO A 179 -11.27 -10.54 -12.15
C PRO A 179 -12.63 -10.17 -11.53
N ILE A 180 -12.67 -9.91 -10.22
CA ILE A 180 -13.90 -9.52 -9.51
C ILE A 180 -14.32 -8.08 -9.83
N ILE A 181 -13.33 -7.18 -9.97
CA ILE A 181 -13.55 -5.75 -10.22
C ILE A 181 -13.94 -5.51 -11.68
N ILE A 182 -13.15 -5.99 -12.64
CA ILE A 182 -13.31 -5.65 -14.06
C ILE A 182 -13.95 -6.76 -14.90
N GLY A 183 -14.04 -7.98 -14.36
CA GLY A 183 -14.53 -9.16 -15.09
C GLY A 183 -13.48 -9.75 -16.03
N ASP A 184 -13.54 -11.07 -16.26
CA ASP A 184 -12.54 -11.83 -17.02
C ASP A 184 -12.32 -11.31 -18.44
N LYS A 185 -13.37 -10.78 -19.08
CA LYS A 185 -13.32 -10.26 -20.46
C LYS A 185 -12.43 -9.02 -20.61
N ALA A 186 -12.20 -8.27 -19.53
CA ALA A 186 -11.39 -7.04 -19.57
C ALA A 186 -9.88 -7.31 -19.41
N LEU A 187 -9.48 -8.52 -19.04
CA LEU A 187 -8.08 -8.87 -18.74
C LEU A 187 -7.24 -9.27 -19.97
N SER A 188 -7.84 -9.42 -21.15
CA SER A 188 -7.15 -9.96 -22.34
C SER A 188 -6.38 -8.93 -23.19
N GLY A 189 -6.14 -7.72 -22.69
CA GLY A 189 -5.51 -6.62 -23.43
C GLY A 189 -4.05 -6.33 -23.03
N SER A 190 -3.27 -5.75 -23.95
CA SER A 190 -1.93 -5.22 -23.64
C SER A 190 -2.02 -3.84 -23.00
N ALA A 191 -1.38 -3.63 -21.85
CA ALA A 191 -1.41 -2.36 -21.11
C ALA A 191 -0.01 -1.73 -20.95
N SER A 192 0.04 -0.40 -20.94
CA SER A 192 1.22 0.36 -20.53
C SER A 192 1.39 0.32 -19.00
N PRO A 193 2.61 0.17 -18.45
CA PRO A 193 2.84 0.19 -17.01
C PRO A 193 2.79 1.61 -16.40
N ARG A 194 2.67 2.66 -17.23
CA ARG A 194 2.50 4.03 -16.74
C ARG A 194 1.03 4.27 -16.41
N LEU A 195 0.79 4.71 -15.19
CA LEU A 195 -0.54 5.14 -14.78
C LEU A 195 -0.89 6.47 -15.46
N SER A 196 -2.11 6.54 -15.99
CA SER A 196 -2.64 7.74 -16.60
C SER A 196 -3.22 8.68 -15.54
N THR A 197 -3.22 9.98 -15.78
CA THR A 197 -3.80 10.99 -14.88
C THR A 197 -5.27 10.70 -14.57
N ILE A 198 -6.01 10.14 -15.54
CA ILE A 198 -7.42 9.75 -15.40
C ILE A 198 -7.62 8.69 -14.30
N TYR A 199 -6.62 7.84 -14.05
CA TYR A 199 -6.70 6.83 -12.99
C TYR A 199 -6.77 7.45 -11.58
N PHE A 200 -6.37 8.73 -11.41
CA PHE A 200 -6.23 9.37 -10.10
C PHE A 200 -7.10 10.62 -9.87
N THR A 201 -7.76 11.15 -10.90
CA THR A 201 -8.46 12.45 -10.83
C THR A 201 -9.99 12.35 -10.90
N THR A 202 -10.57 11.18 -10.63
CA THR A 202 -12.03 10.99 -10.57
C THR A 202 -12.57 11.03 -9.14
N GLU A 203 -12.03 11.91 -8.29
CA GLU A 203 -12.63 12.31 -7.01
C GLU A 203 -13.28 13.70 -7.12
#